data_AF-A0AAW6PEZ7-F1
#
_entry.id   AF-A0AAW6PEZ7-F1
#
_cell.length_a   1.000
_cell.length_b   1.000
_cell.length_c   1.000
_cell.angle_alpha   90.00
_cell.angle_beta   90.00
_cell.angle_gamma   90.00
#
_symmetry.space_group_name_H-M   'P 1'
#
loop_
_entity.id
_entity.type
_entity.pdbx_description
1 polymer ?
#
loop_
_entity_poly.entity_id
_entity_poly.type
_entity_poly.pdbx_seq_one_letter_code
_entity_poly.pdbx_strand_id
1 'polypeptide(L)'
;MDHLSFDYLALNNGSSLYKWQADGRLPLALVLPLEHACGQPLITRYLAAAHGKLLMDIPTGRSSSPEDMQRLQQVLHDAAGALMAFYGGRQSAHQTLEAIRAGLESLAWHHGNVIQHDHPQLDLGSTHDE
;
A
#
# COMPACT_ATOMS: atom_id res chain seq x y z
N MET A 1 17.32 -10.01 -14.23
CA MET A 1 16.56 -9.43 -15.35
C MET A 1 15.49 -10.41 -15.87
N ASP A 2 15.23 -11.53 -15.17
CA ASP A 2 14.38 -12.63 -15.65
C ASP A 2 12.88 -12.48 -15.31
N HIS A 3 12.52 -11.57 -14.39
CA HIS A 3 11.13 -11.32 -13.97
C HIS A 3 10.32 -10.49 -14.97
N LEU A 4 10.98 -9.81 -15.92
CA LEU A 4 10.32 -9.09 -17.04
C LEU A 4 10.17 -9.99 -18.29
N SER A 5 10.36 -11.31 -18.14
CA SER A 5 10.15 -12.25 -19.24
C SER A 5 8.67 -12.25 -19.65
N PHE A 6 8.45 -12.38 -20.95
CA PHE A 6 7.11 -12.31 -21.57
C PHE A 6 6.19 -13.42 -21.03
N ASP A 7 6.77 -14.54 -20.60
CA ASP A 7 6.07 -15.65 -19.96
C ASP A 7 5.45 -15.25 -18.61
N TYR A 8 6.10 -14.39 -17.84
CA TYR A 8 5.57 -13.90 -16.56
C TYR A 8 4.32 -13.03 -16.75
N LEU A 9 4.24 -12.34 -17.88
CA LEU A 9 3.09 -11.51 -18.28
C LEU A 9 2.06 -12.29 -19.12
N ALA A 10 2.25 -13.60 -19.29
CA ALA A 10 1.45 -14.48 -20.14
C ALA A 10 1.29 -13.94 -21.59
N LEU A 11 2.33 -13.26 -22.10
CA LEU A 11 2.32 -12.67 -23.44
C LEU A 11 2.88 -13.67 -24.45
N ASN A 12 2.13 -13.88 -25.53
CA ASN A 12 2.54 -14.75 -26.65
C ASN A 12 3.71 -14.16 -27.49
N ASN A 13 4.09 -12.89 -27.29
CA ASN A 13 5.15 -12.23 -28.04
C ASN A 13 5.78 -11.08 -27.24
N GLY A 14 7.09 -11.14 -27.02
CA GLY A 14 7.84 -10.13 -26.29
C GLY A 14 7.99 -8.77 -26.98
N SER A 15 7.98 -8.74 -28.31
CA SER A 15 8.10 -7.47 -29.06
C SER A 15 6.91 -6.53 -28.89
N SER A 16 5.73 -7.09 -28.56
CA SER A 16 4.52 -6.30 -28.30
C SER A 16 4.65 -5.43 -27.05
N LEU A 17 5.25 -5.98 -25.97
CA LEU A 17 5.46 -5.25 -24.73
C LEU A 17 6.32 -4.01 -24.94
N TYR A 18 7.45 -4.16 -25.64
CA TYR A 18 8.35 -3.05 -25.94
C TYR A 18 7.68 -1.97 -26.80
N LYS A 19 6.90 -2.38 -27.80
CA LYS A 19 6.13 -1.43 -28.63
C LYS A 19 5.09 -0.66 -27.81
N TRP A 20 4.35 -1.34 -26.94
CA TRP A 20 3.37 -0.68 -26.08
C TRP A 20 4.00 0.30 -25.10
N GLN A 21 5.17 -0.03 -24.55
CA GLN A 21 5.92 0.89 -23.69
C GLN A 21 6.43 2.10 -24.47
N ALA A 22 6.96 1.89 -25.69
CA ALA A 22 7.44 2.97 -26.55
C ALA A 22 6.32 3.94 -26.96
N ASP A 23 5.14 3.40 -27.30
CA ASP A 23 3.98 4.20 -27.71
C ASP A 23 3.17 4.74 -26.51
N GLY A 24 3.48 4.31 -25.28
CA GLY A 24 2.72 4.66 -24.07
C GLY A 24 1.31 4.06 -24.04
N ARG A 25 1.04 3.02 -24.83
CA ARG A 25 -0.27 2.38 -25.00
C ARG A 25 -0.30 0.98 -24.39
N LEU A 26 0.02 0.87 -23.11
CA LEU A 26 -0.08 -0.39 -22.39
C LEU A 26 -1.56 -0.77 -22.20
N PRO A 27 -2.00 -1.98 -22.61
CA PRO A 27 -3.32 -2.49 -22.27
C PRO A 27 -3.54 -2.47 -20.75
N LEU A 28 -4.69 -1.96 -20.30
CA LEU A 28 -5.00 -1.83 -18.87
C LEU A 28 -4.89 -3.16 -18.11
N ALA A 29 -5.27 -4.27 -18.76
CA ALA A 29 -5.18 -5.62 -18.19
C ALA A 29 -3.74 -6.05 -17.84
N LEU A 30 -2.73 -5.42 -18.42
CA LEU A 30 -1.32 -5.72 -18.17
C LEU A 30 -0.68 -4.83 -17.11
N VAL A 31 -1.38 -3.80 -16.62
CA VAL A 31 -0.85 -2.88 -15.60
C VAL A 31 -0.49 -3.66 -14.32
N LEU A 32 -1.43 -4.42 -13.77
CA LEU A 32 -1.19 -5.19 -12.54
C LEU A 32 -0.08 -6.23 -12.72
N PRO A 33 -0.11 -7.13 -13.73
CA PRO A 33 0.98 -8.08 -13.95
C PRO A 33 2.35 -7.41 -14.12
N LEU A 34 2.41 -6.28 -14.81
CA LEU A 34 3.65 -5.53 -15.00
C LEU A 34 4.17 -4.95 -13.69
N GLU A 35 3.30 -4.37 -12.87
CA GLU A 35 3.68 -3.84 -11.55
C GLU A 35 4.14 -4.95 -10.60
N HIS A 36 3.48 -6.11 -10.64
CA HIS A 36 3.90 -7.31 -9.91
C HIS A 36 5.27 -7.79 -10.38
N ALA A 37 5.52 -7.84 -11.69
CA ALA A 37 6.82 -8.20 -12.25
C ALA A 37 7.93 -7.23 -11.80
N CYS A 38 7.64 -5.92 -11.83
CA CYS A 38 8.56 -4.88 -11.38
C CYS A 38 8.75 -4.85 -9.84
N GLY A 39 7.87 -5.51 -9.09
CA GLY A 39 7.86 -5.51 -7.63
C GLY A 39 7.42 -4.18 -6.98
N GLN A 40 6.92 -3.22 -7.77
CA GLN A 40 6.49 -1.92 -7.28
C GLN A 40 5.29 -1.38 -8.09
N PRO A 41 4.26 -0.78 -7.45
CA PRO A 41 3.06 -0.26 -8.11
C PRO A 41 3.30 1.13 -8.73
N LEU A 42 4.21 1.24 -9.70
CA LEU A 42 4.65 2.52 -10.26
C LEU A 42 3.55 3.30 -11.02
N ILE A 43 2.78 2.60 -11.85
CA ILE A 43 1.71 3.19 -12.66
C ILE A 43 0.54 3.58 -11.75
N THR A 44 0.16 2.71 -10.82
CA THR A 44 -0.89 2.95 -9.84
C THR A 44 -0.53 4.13 -8.92
N ARG A 45 0.73 4.23 -8.46
CA ARG A 45 1.21 5.40 -7.71
C ARG A 45 1.16 6.68 -8.53
N TYR A 46 1.55 6.63 -9.81
CA TYR A 46 1.47 7.77 -10.71
C TYR A 46 0.02 8.25 -10.90
N LEU A 47 -0.91 7.32 -11.18
CA LEU A 47 -2.33 7.65 -11.33
C LEU A 47 -2.93 8.21 -10.04
N ALA A 48 -2.63 7.61 -8.90
CA ALA A 48 -3.08 8.12 -7.60
C ALA A 48 -2.58 9.55 -7.37
N ALA A 49 -1.29 9.82 -7.59
CA ALA A 49 -0.71 11.15 -7.47
C ALA A 49 -1.35 12.15 -8.45
N ALA A 50 -1.56 11.77 -9.71
CA ALA A 50 -2.19 12.61 -10.73
C ALA A 50 -3.63 13.00 -10.36
N HIS A 51 -4.35 12.13 -9.67
CA HIS A 51 -5.72 12.39 -9.19
C HIS A 51 -5.78 13.00 -7.78
N GLY A 52 -4.65 13.35 -7.17
CA GLY A 52 -4.61 13.86 -5.80
C GLY A 52 -5.14 12.85 -4.76
N LYS A 53 -5.02 11.55 -5.06
CA LYS A 53 -5.40 10.46 -4.17
C LYS A 53 -4.20 10.03 -3.34
N LEU A 54 -4.46 9.68 -2.08
CA LEU A 54 -3.48 9.05 -1.22
C LEU A 54 -3.51 7.55 -1.45
N LEU A 55 -2.37 6.97 -1.79
CA LEU A 55 -2.18 5.52 -1.83
C LEU A 55 -1.43 5.10 -0.56
N MET A 56 -1.99 4.11 0.12
CA MET A 56 -1.43 3.53 1.34
C MET A 56 -1.53 2.01 1.24
N ASP A 57 -0.45 1.32 1.59
CA ASP A 57 -0.48 -0.13 1.64
C ASP A 57 -1.33 -0.58 2.82
N ILE A 58 -2.28 -1.48 2.59
CA ILE A 58 -3.05 -2.11 3.67
C ILE A 58 -2.24 -3.31 4.13
N PRO A 59 -1.62 -3.27 5.32
CA PRO A 59 -0.90 -4.42 5.83
C PRO A 59 -1.85 -5.59 6.08
N THR A 60 -1.41 -6.81 5.75
CA THR A 60 -2.16 -8.04 6.03
C THR A 60 -2.12 -8.31 7.54
N GLY A 61 -3.31 -8.51 8.11
CA GLY A 61 -3.51 -8.55 9.55
C GLY A 61 -2.75 -9.65 10.27
N ARG A 62 -2.20 -9.27 11.42
CA ARG A 62 -1.82 -10.18 12.52
C ARG A 62 -2.83 -9.98 13.64
N SER A 63 -2.99 -10.97 14.51
CA SER A 63 -3.85 -10.90 15.69
C SER A 63 -3.62 -9.59 16.46
N SER A 64 -4.66 -8.76 16.57
CA SER A 64 -4.60 -7.49 17.28
C SER A 64 -4.54 -7.71 18.79
N SER A 65 -3.57 -7.10 19.45
CA SER A 65 -3.44 -7.09 20.91
C SER A 65 -4.08 -5.84 21.54
N PRO A 66 -4.40 -5.86 22.85
CA PRO A 66 -4.81 -4.66 23.57
C PRO A 66 -3.77 -3.52 23.53
N GLU A 67 -2.48 -3.86 23.40
CA GLU A 67 -1.39 -2.90 23.25
C GLU A 67 -1.48 -2.13 21.91
N ASP A 68 -1.97 -2.77 20.86
CA ASP A 68 -2.15 -2.13 19.54
C ASP A 68 -3.23 -1.04 19.59
N MET A 69 -4.28 -1.24 20.40
CA MET A 69 -5.31 -0.22 20.60
C MET A 69 -4.77 1.01 21.33
N GLN A 70 -3.89 0.81 22.33
CA GLN A 70 -3.23 1.93 23.03
C GLN A 70 -2.30 2.68 22.08
N ARG A 71 -1.54 1.95 21.24
CA ARG A 71 -0.69 2.55 20.21
C ARG A 71 -1.51 3.35 19.19
N LEU A 72 -2.65 2.83 18.73
CA LEU A 72 -3.56 3.55 17.84
C LEU A 72 -4.01 4.88 18.47
N GLN A 73 -4.46 4.83 19.73
CA GLN A 73 -4.89 6.04 20.45
C GLN A 73 -3.78 7.08 20.54
N GLN A 74 -2.55 6.65 20.85
CA GLN A 74 -1.39 7.54 20.92
C GLN A 74 -1.12 8.20 19.55
N VAL A 75 -1.02 7.41 18.48
CA VAL A 75 -0.71 7.93 17.15
C VAL A 75 -1.80 8.89 16.65
N LEU A 76 -3.08 8.59 16.90
CA LEU A 76 -4.18 9.48 16.54
C LEU A 76 -4.18 10.77 17.37
N HIS A 77 -3.82 10.70 18.65
CA HIS A 77 -3.67 11.88 19.48
C HIS A 77 -2.52 12.76 18.99
N ASP A 78 -1.38 12.17 18.63
CA ASP A 78 -0.23 12.87 18.09
C ASP A 78 -0.57 13.54 16.74
N ALA A 79 -1.31 12.87 15.86
CA ALA A 79 -1.80 13.44 14.60
C ALA A 79 -2.74 14.64 14.83
N ALA A 80 -3.66 14.54 15.78
CA ALA A 80 -4.53 15.65 16.16
C ALA A 80 -3.74 16.81 16.79
N GLY A 81 -2.77 16.50 17.65
CA GLY A 81 -1.83 17.46 18.25
C GLY A 81 -1.02 18.22 17.20
N ALA A 82 -0.46 17.49 16.23
CA ALA A 82 0.28 18.03 15.09
C ALA A 82 -0.56 18.96 14.22
N LEU A 83 -1.84 18.63 14.01
CA LEU A 83 -2.80 19.51 13.31
C LEU A 83 -3.06 20.80 14.09
N MET A 84 -3.33 20.70 15.40
CA MET A 84 -3.52 21.88 16.27
C MET A 84 -2.28 22.76 16.29
N ALA A 85 -1.09 22.17 16.38
CA ALA A 85 0.18 22.90 16.36
C ALA A 85 0.43 23.60 15.02
N PHE A 86 0.12 22.94 13.90
CA PHE A 86 0.23 23.51 12.56
C PHE A 86 -0.68 24.71 12.35
N TYR A 87 -1.97 24.57 12.66
CA TYR A 87 -2.91 25.69 12.56
C TYR A 87 -2.59 26.82 13.55
N GLY A 88 -1.94 26.51 14.66
CA GLY A 88 -1.38 27.49 15.60
C GLY A 88 -0.03 28.09 15.17
N GLY A 89 0.52 27.75 14.00
CA GLY A 89 1.80 28.26 13.49
C GLY A 89 3.05 27.73 14.21
N ARG A 90 2.92 26.65 14.99
CA ARG A 90 3.98 26.07 15.84
C ARG A 90 4.62 24.81 15.27
N GLN A 91 4.17 24.35 14.11
CA GLN A 91 4.68 23.14 13.44
C GLN A 91 4.72 23.36 11.94
N SER A 92 5.67 22.70 11.25
CA SER A 92 5.78 22.76 9.79
C SER A 92 4.77 21.85 9.10
N ALA A 93 4.37 22.21 7.87
CA ALA A 93 3.48 21.40 7.05
C ALA A 93 4.00 19.96 6.86
N HIS A 94 5.31 19.80 6.62
CA HIS A 94 5.92 18.50 6.43
C HIS A 94 5.77 17.60 7.66
N GLN A 95 6.12 18.09 8.85
CA GLN A 95 5.98 17.34 10.11
C GLN A 95 4.52 16.97 10.40
N THR A 96 3.58 17.86 10.08
CA THR A 96 2.16 17.59 10.27
C THR A 96 1.63 16.55 9.30
N LEU A 97 2.05 16.59 8.04
CA LEU A 97 1.68 15.58 7.04
C LEU A 97 2.22 14.20 7.40
N GLU A 98 3.43 14.10 7.94
CA GLU A 98 3.98 12.83 8.45
C GLU A 98 3.16 12.28 9.61
N ALA A 99 2.79 13.11 10.59
CA ALA A 99 1.94 12.68 11.71
C ALA A 99 0.55 12.21 11.25
N ILE A 100 -0.06 12.92 10.30
CA ILE A 100 -1.35 12.51 9.70
C ILE A 100 -1.21 11.18 8.97
N ARG A 101 -0.12 11.01 8.19
CA ARG A 101 0.15 9.78 7.45
C ARG A 101 0.27 8.58 8.40
N ALA A 102 1.03 8.72 9.48
CA ALA A 102 1.16 7.66 10.48
C ALA A 102 -0.19 7.27 11.11
N GLY A 103 -1.05 8.26 11.40
CA GLY A 103 -2.41 8.02 11.89
C GLY A 103 -3.30 7.28 10.89
N LEU A 104 -3.25 7.68 9.62
CA LEU A 104 -3.99 7.00 8.54
C LEU A 104 -3.50 5.56 8.37
N GLU A 105 -2.19 5.33 8.29
CA GLU A 105 -1.60 3.99 8.16
C GLU A 105 -2.00 3.07 9.32
N SER A 106 -2.00 3.59 10.54
CA SER A 106 -2.48 2.83 11.71
C SER A 106 -3.96 2.45 11.57
N LEU A 107 -4.82 3.38 11.13
CA LEU A 107 -6.23 3.08 10.86
C LEU A 107 -6.43 2.07 9.72
N ALA A 108 -5.64 2.14 8.65
CA ALA A 108 -5.73 1.17 7.56
C ALA A 108 -5.31 -0.24 7.99
N TRP A 109 -4.32 -0.38 8.88
CA TRP A 109 -3.98 -1.68 9.48
C TRP A 109 -5.19 -2.27 10.23
N HIS A 110 -5.84 -1.45 11.08
CA HIS A 110 -7.05 -1.90 11.78
C HIS A 110 -8.22 -2.20 10.83
N HIS A 111 -8.41 -1.40 9.76
CA HIS A 111 -9.40 -1.67 8.73
C HIS A 111 -9.15 -3.02 8.04
N GLY A 112 -7.88 -3.34 7.72
CA GLY A 112 -7.49 -4.65 7.19
C GLY A 112 -7.83 -5.79 8.15
N ASN A 113 -7.54 -5.63 9.45
CA ASN A 113 -7.89 -6.62 10.48
C ASN A 113 -9.40 -6.84 10.60
N VAL A 114 -10.21 -5.78 10.49
CA VAL A 114 -11.68 -5.88 10.54
C VAL A 114 -12.21 -6.64 9.33
N ILE A 115 -11.72 -6.35 8.11
CA ILE A 115 -12.11 -7.11 6.91
C ILE A 115 -11.71 -8.58 7.03
N GLN A 116 -10.53 -8.87 7.59
CA GLN A 116 -10.08 -10.25 7.81
C GLN A 116 -10.89 -10.99 8.86
N HIS A 117 -11.55 -10.30 9.80
CA HIS A 117 -12.49 -10.95 10.71
C HIS A 117 -13.66 -11.60 9.95
N ASP A 118 -14.13 -10.95 8.88
CA ASP A 118 -15.21 -11.48 8.02
C ASP A 118 -14.69 -12.58 7.06
N HIS A 119 -13.39 -12.64 6.83
CA HIS A 119 -12.72 -13.61 5.96
C HIS A 119 -11.47 -14.19 6.62
N PRO A 120 -11.61 -15.04 7.67
CA PRO A 120 -10.48 -15.60 8.37
C PRO A 120 -9.62 -16.41 7.40
N GLN A 121 -8.35 -16.01 7.27
CA GLN A 121 -7.38 -16.74 6.47
C GLN A 121 -7.16 -18.11 7.12
N LEU A 122 -7.20 -19.17 6.30
CA LEU A 122 -6.82 -20.51 6.75
C LEU A 122 -5.37 -20.44 7.23
N ASP A 123 -5.17 -20.64 8.53
CA ASP A 123 -3.85 -20.89 9.12
C ASP A 123 -3.39 -22.27 8.63
N LEU A 124 -2.82 -22.29 7.42
CA LEU A 124 -2.18 -23.47 6.86
C LEU A 124 -0.88 -23.65 7.64
N GLY A 125 -1.01 -24.39 8.76
CA GLY A 125 -0.07 -24.44 9.86
C GLY A 125 1.39 -24.35 9.42
N SER A 126 2.12 -23.49 10.12
CA SER A 126 3.59 -23.52 10.13
C SER A 126 4.04 -24.96 10.21
N THR A 127 4.75 -25.43 9.20
CA THR A 127 5.47 -26.70 9.19
C THR A 127 6.38 -26.73 10.42
N HIS A 128 5.89 -27.34 11.49
CA HIS A 128 6.72 -27.84 12.58
C HIS A 128 7.35 -29.11 12.01
N ASP A 129 8.41 -28.94 11.23
CA ASP A 129 9.31 -30.05 10.93
C ASP A 129 10.02 -30.40 12.24
N GLU A 130 9.70 -31.57 12.79
CA GLU A 130 10.47 -32.26 13.84
C GLU A 130 11.89 -32.62 13.36
#